data_AF-A0A0F9ESB1-F1
#
_entry.id   AF-A0A0F9ESB1-F1
#
_cell.length_a   1.000
_cell.length_b   1.000
_cell.length_c   1.000
_cell.angle_alpha   90.00
_cell.angle_beta   90.00
_cell.angle_gamma   90.00
#
_symmetry.space_group_name_H-M   'P 1'
#
loop_
_entity.id
_entity.type
_entity.pdbx_description
1 polymer ?
#
loop_
_entity_poly.entity_id
_entity_poly.type
_entity_poly.pdbx_seq_one_letter_code
_entity_poly.pdbx_strand_id
1 'polypeptide(L)'
;MNEHLVNQLKMEEGLTPYQAFAEADRCLLCYDAPCSKGCIGNTDPGTFIRKLKLRNIKGAIATIKSNNILGGVCGALCPTSDLCVKECSATSIDRPIQIGKLQRFLLEYGWKLNFNPVLKTKTRGIKIAVVGS
;
A
#
# COMPACT_ATOMS: atom_id res chain seq x y z
N MET A 1 -24.47 2.25 -25.80
CA MET A 1 -23.58 2.73 -24.70
C MET A 1 -22.16 2.60 -25.22
N ASN A 2 -21.42 3.70 -25.39
CA ASN A 2 -20.16 3.75 -26.13
C ASN A 2 -19.05 3.02 -25.36
N GLU A 3 -18.42 2.03 -25.97
CA GLU A 3 -17.37 1.16 -25.41
C GLU A 3 -16.16 1.97 -24.90
N HIS A 4 -15.89 3.14 -25.51
CA HIS A 4 -14.87 4.09 -25.06
C HIS A 4 -15.15 4.69 -23.67
N LEU A 5 -16.41 4.98 -23.33
CA LEU A 5 -16.77 5.50 -22.01
C LEU A 5 -16.66 4.41 -20.92
N VAL A 6 -16.93 3.15 -21.27
CA VAL A 6 -16.77 2.01 -20.36
C VAL A 6 -15.30 1.76 -20.05
N ASN A 7 -14.41 1.92 -21.02
CA ASN A 7 -12.96 1.81 -20.81
C ASN A 7 -12.37 2.99 -20.01
N GLN A 8 -12.95 4.19 -20.07
CA GLN A 8 -12.54 5.32 -19.23
C GLN A 8 -12.92 5.16 -17.75
N LEU A 9 -13.91 4.31 -17.43
CA LEU A 9 -14.36 4.03 -16.06
C LEU A 9 -13.72 2.78 -15.45
N LYS A 10 -12.98 1.99 -16.24
CA LYS A 10 -12.28 0.79 -15.74
C LYS A 10 -10.97 1.20 -15.08
N MET A 11 -10.92 1.02 -13.77
CA MET A 11 -9.67 1.09 -13.02
C MET A 11 -8.66 0.07 -13.55
N GLU A 12 -7.40 0.46 -13.66
CA GLU A 12 -6.30 -0.45 -14.01
C GLU A 12 -6.31 -1.67 -13.08
N GLU A 13 -6.06 -2.85 -13.64
CA GLU A 13 -5.94 -4.08 -12.85
C GLU A 13 -4.74 -4.01 -11.90
N GLY A 14 -4.92 -4.60 -10.71
CA GLY A 14 -3.84 -4.71 -9.72
C GLY A 14 -2.74 -5.69 -10.16
N LEU A 15 -1.61 -5.65 -9.48
CA LEU A 15 -0.51 -6.60 -9.75
C LEU A 15 -0.94 -8.03 -9.40
N THR A 16 -0.52 -8.99 -10.23
CA THR A 16 -0.53 -10.41 -9.85
C THR A 16 0.52 -10.69 -8.76
N PRO A 17 0.42 -11.80 -8.02
CA PRO A 17 1.45 -12.16 -7.03
C PRO A 17 2.86 -12.22 -7.61
N TYR A 18 3.02 -12.78 -8.82
CA TYR A 18 4.32 -12.85 -9.50
C TYR A 18 4.88 -11.45 -9.79
N GLN A 19 4.07 -10.56 -10.36
CA GLN A 19 4.48 -9.18 -10.64
C GLN A 19 4.78 -8.41 -9.35
N ALA A 20 4.00 -8.60 -8.29
CA ALA A 20 4.22 -7.94 -7.00
C ALA A 20 5.53 -8.37 -6.35
N PHE A 21 5.88 -9.66 -6.41
CA PHE A 21 7.16 -10.14 -5.93
C PHE A 21 8.33 -9.63 -6.77
N ALA A 22 8.23 -9.69 -8.10
CA ALA A 22 9.25 -9.16 -8.99
C ALA A 22 9.49 -7.64 -8.76
N GLU A 23 8.43 -6.88 -8.56
CA GLU A 23 8.51 -5.46 -8.25
C GLU A 23 9.12 -5.21 -6.85
N ALA A 24 8.70 -5.96 -5.83
CA ALA A 24 9.28 -5.87 -4.49
C ALA A 24 10.77 -6.27 -4.48
N ASP A 25 11.17 -7.18 -5.38
CA ASP A 25 12.55 -7.65 -5.47
C ASP A 25 13.52 -6.56 -5.97
N ARG A 26 13.02 -5.54 -6.68
CA ARG A 26 13.78 -4.35 -7.06
C ARG A 26 14.10 -3.40 -5.89
N CYS A 27 13.41 -3.53 -4.76
CA CYS A 27 13.61 -2.62 -3.62
C CYS A 27 15.04 -2.75 -3.07
N LEU A 28 15.74 -1.62 -2.92
CA LEU A 28 17.12 -1.54 -2.45
C LEU A 28 17.28 -1.75 -0.94
N LEU A 29 16.17 -1.85 -0.20
CA LEU A 29 16.17 -1.96 1.26
C LEU A 29 17.00 -0.84 1.94
N CYS A 30 16.81 0.40 1.49
CA CYS A 30 17.52 1.57 2.00
C CYS A 30 17.45 1.63 3.54
N TYR A 31 18.59 1.86 4.19
CA TYR A 31 18.66 1.97 5.65
C TYR A 31 17.82 3.12 6.19
N ASP A 32 17.87 4.27 5.52
CA ASP A 32 17.19 5.50 5.91
C ASP A 32 15.77 5.63 5.35
N ALA A 33 15.36 4.69 4.49
CA ALA A 33 14.04 4.53 3.88
C ALA A 33 13.35 5.87 3.52
N PRO A 34 13.87 6.64 2.55
CA PRO A 34 13.33 7.97 2.21
C PRO A 34 11.86 7.91 1.75
N CYS A 35 11.44 6.81 1.12
CA CYS A 35 10.04 6.56 0.79
C CYS A 35 9.12 6.49 2.01
N SER A 36 9.61 6.02 3.17
CA SER A 36 8.86 6.03 4.43
C SER A 36 8.72 7.44 4.99
N LYS A 37 9.76 8.28 4.88
CA LYS A 37 9.71 9.69 5.27
C LYS A 37 8.77 10.51 4.39
N GLY A 38 8.69 10.19 3.09
CA GLY A 38 7.79 10.85 2.14
C GLY A 38 6.32 10.44 2.25
N CYS A 39 5.97 9.47 3.09
CA CYS A 39 4.60 9.02 3.27
C CYS A 39 3.88 9.83 4.36
N ILE A 40 3.02 10.78 3.97
CA ILE A 40 2.24 11.59 4.93
C ILE A 40 1.30 10.76 5.82
N GLY A 41 0.87 9.58 5.34
CA GLY A 41 0.05 8.64 6.11
C GLY A 41 0.87 7.76 7.06
N ASN A 42 2.19 7.99 7.16
CA ASN A 42 3.14 7.25 7.98
C ASN A 42 3.08 5.72 7.81
N THR A 43 2.61 5.22 6.66
CA THR A 43 2.28 3.79 6.42
C THR A 43 3.53 2.89 6.30
N ASP A 44 4.73 3.48 6.39
CA ASP A 44 6.03 2.81 6.35
C ASP A 44 6.26 1.87 5.13
N PRO A 45 6.26 2.43 3.90
CA PRO A 45 6.69 1.76 2.67
C PRO A 45 7.91 0.85 2.78
N GLY A 46 9.00 1.35 3.38
CA GLY A 46 10.23 0.58 3.54
C GLY A 46 9.98 -0.75 4.25
N THR A 47 9.25 -0.73 5.37
CA THR A 47 8.97 -1.95 6.14
C THR A 47 8.01 -2.90 5.43
N PHE A 48 6.88 -2.42 4.88
CA PHE A 48 5.93 -3.36 4.27
C PHE A 48 6.50 -3.97 2.98
N ILE A 49 7.28 -3.21 2.19
CA ILE A 49 7.93 -3.73 0.98
C ILE A 49 9.01 -4.73 1.35
N ARG A 50 9.82 -4.45 2.40
CA ARG A 50 10.80 -5.42 2.92
C ARG A 50 10.12 -6.74 3.30
N LYS A 51 9.00 -6.69 4.02
CA LYS A 51 8.25 -7.89 4.41
C LYS A 51 7.70 -8.63 3.18
N LEU A 52 7.18 -7.92 2.18
CA LEU A 52 6.72 -8.53 0.92
C LEU A 52 7.89 -9.20 0.17
N LYS A 53 9.04 -8.53 0.06
CA LYS A 53 10.27 -9.07 -0.53
C LYS A 53 10.70 -10.37 0.16
N LEU A 54 10.64 -10.42 1.49
CA LEU A 54 10.92 -11.61 2.30
C LEU A 54 9.76 -12.63 2.34
N ARG A 55 8.78 -12.52 1.44
CA ARG A 55 7.61 -13.40 1.32
C ARG A 55 6.72 -13.45 2.57
N ASN A 56 6.85 -12.48 3.47
CA ASN A 56 5.98 -12.29 4.63
C ASN A 56 4.79 -11.38 4.27
N ILE A 57 3.86 -11.90 3.46
CA ILE A 57 2.70 -11.13 2.99
C ILE A 57 1.83 -10.66 4.15
N LYS A 58 1.49 -11.54 5.10
CA LYS A 58 0.66 -11.18 6.26
C LYS A 58 1.31 -10.08 7.10
N GLY A 59 2.62 -10.17 7.31
CA GLY A 59 3.37 -9.14 8.02
C GLY A 59 3.38 -7.79 7.29
N ALA A 60 3.45 -7.80 5.95
CA ALA A 60 3.38 -6.58 5.13
C ALA A 60 1.98 -5.93 5.23
N ILE A 61 0.92 -6.73 5.11
CA ILE A 61 -0.48 -6.28 5.30
C ILE A 61 -0.67 -5.69 6.70
N ALA A 62 -0.18 -6.37 7.73
CA ALA A 62 -0.28 -5.91 9.12
C ALA A 62 0.47 -4.60 9.35
N THR A 63 1.63 -4.37 8.70
CA THR A 63 2.32 -3.07 8.76
C THR A 63 1.43 -1.96 8.22
N ILE A 64 0.84 -2.13 7.03
CA ILE A 64 -0.04 -1.10 6.45
C ILE A 64 -1.25 -0.84 7.34
N LYS A 65 -1.91 -1.89 7.82
CA LYS A 65 -3.12 -1.80 8.65
C LYS A 65 -2.87 -1.33 10.08
N SER A 66 -1.61 -1.26 10.53
CA SER A 66 -1.27 -0.81 11.88
C SER A 66 -1.66 0.65 12.13
N ASN A 67 -1.62 1.49 11.08
CA ASN A 67 -2.00 2.90 11.17
C ASN A 67 -2.93 3.37 10.04
N ASN A 68 -3.09 2.59 8.97
CA ASN A 68 -3.91 2.97 7.83
C ASN A 68 -5.02 1.95 7.57
N ILE A 69 -6.18 2.17 8.19
CA ILE A 69 -7.34 1.30 8.01
C ILE A 69 -7.88 1.33 6.57
N LEU A 70 -7.68 2.45 5.86
CA LEU A 70 -8.06 2.68 4.47
C LEU A 70 -6.91 2.42 3.48
N GLY A 71 -5.97 1.54 3.83
CA GLY A 71 -4.78 1.27 3.01
C GLY A 71 -5.09 0.87 1.56
N GLY A 72 -6.26 0.28 1.28
CA GLY A 72 -6.69 -0.05 -0.08
C GLY A 72 -6.98 1.19 -0.93
N VAL A 73 -7.64 2.20 -0.35
CA VAL A 73 -7.91 3.48 -1.01
C VAL A 73 -6.61 4.20 -1.30
N CYS A 74 -5.69 4.25 -0.32
CA CYS A 74 -4.35 4.82 -0.55
C CYS A 74 -3.59 4.07 -1.65
N GLY A 75 -3.68 2.74 -1.71
CA GLY A 75 -3.06 1.97 -2.80
C GLY A 75 -3.62 2.29 -4.19
N ALA A 76 -4.89 2.69 -4.27
CA ALA A 76 -5.57 2.99 -5.53
C ALA A 76 -5.48 4.47 -5.96
N LEU A 77 -5.53 5.42 -5.01
CA LEU A 77 -5.76 6.84 -5.30
C LEU A 77 -4.68 7.78 -4.76
N CYS A 78 -3.72 7.29 -3.96
CA CYS A 78 -2.68 8.18 -3.41
C CYS A 78 -1.83 8.77 -4.55
N PRO A 79 -1.54 10.09 -4.55
CA PRO A 79 -0.66 10.73 -5.53
C PRO A 79 0.81 10.40 -5.21
N THR A 80 1.16 9.13 -5.35
CA THR A 80 2.45 8.60 -4.88
C THR A 80 3.64 9.24 -5.61
N SER A 81 3.45 9.66 -6.86
CA SER A 81 4.42 10.39 -7.69
C SER A 81 4.93 11.67 -7.04
N ASP A 82 4.12 12.30 -6.17
CA ASP A 82 4.47 13.53 -5.47
C ASP A 82 4.94 13.26 -4.02
N LEU A 83 4.89 12.00 -3.59
CA LEU A 83 5.10 11.57 -2.20
C LEU A 83 6.16 10.44 -2.13
N CYS A 84 5.80 9.26 -1.64
CA CYS A 84 6.74 8.18 -1.36
C CYS A 84 7.53 7.68 -2.58
N VAL A 85 6.98 7.77 -3.80
CA VAL A 85 7.67 7.35 -5.03
C VAL A 85 8.67 8.42 -5.47
N LYS A 86 8.37 9.70 -5.28
CA LYS A 86 9.30 10.82 -5.53
C LYS A 86 10.61 10.67 -4.76
N GLU A 87 10.51 10.24 -3.51
CA GLU A 87 11.65 10.09 -2.60
C GLU A 87 12.38 8.73 -2.77
N CYS A 88 11.99 7.89 -3.72
CA CYS A 88 12.52 6.53 -3.83
C CYS A 88 13.93 6.51 -4.46
N SER A 89 14.94 6.06 -3.70
CA SER A 89 16.34 5.97 -4.17
C SER A 89 16.56 5.07 -5.38
N ALA A 90 15.65 4.14 -5.69
CA ALA A 90 15.73 3.30 -6.88
C ALA A 90 15.66 4.12 -8.19
N THR A 91 15.12 5.34 -8.15
CA THR A 91 15.04 6.23 -9.31
C THR A 91 16.40 6.66 -9.85
N SER A 92 17.47 6.54 -9.05
CA SER A 92 18.83 6.89 -9.47
C SER A 92 19.52 5.74 -10.22
N ILE A 93 18.91 4.56 -10.29
CA ILE A 93 19.47 3.36 -10.94
C ILE A 93 18.61 2.96 -12.15
N ASP A 94 17.30 2.95 -11.97
CA ASP A 94 16.31 2.64 -13.00
C ASP A 94 15.04 3.46 -12.66
N ARG A 95 13.83 2.89 -12.78
CA ARG A 95 12.60 3.50 -12.26
C ARG A 95 12.39 3.28 -10.75
N PRO A 96 11.65 4.19 -10.07
CA PRO A 96 11.29 4.00 -8.68
C PRO A 96 10.37 2.78 -8.49
N ILE A 97 10.27 2.32 -7.24
CA ILE A 97 9.38 1.23 -6.87
C ILE A 97 7.92 1.67 -7.02
N GLN A 98 7.06 0.81 -7.58
CA GLN A 98 5.63 1.04 -7.71
C GLN A 98 4.90 0.85 -6.37
N ILE A 99 5.22 1.69 -5.38
CA ILE A 99 4.77 1.56 -3.98
C ILE A 99 3.24 1.49 -3.87
N GLY A 100 2.51 2.36 -4.58
CA GLY A 100 1.04 2.35 -4.60
C GLY A 100 0.47 1.02 -5.11
N LYS A 101 1.02 0.49 -6.21
CA LYS A 101 0.59 -0.81 -6.76
C LYS A 101 0.89 -1.97 -5.82
N LEU A 102 2.06 -1.97 -5.17
CA LEU A 102 2.41 -2.97 -4.14
C LEU A 102 1.46 -2.90 -2.94
N GLN A 103 1.14 -1.70 -2.46
CA GLN A 103 0.18 -1.51 -1.38
C GLN A 103 -1.21 -2.01 -1.79
N ARG A 104 -1.71 -1.63 -2.96
CA ARG A 104 -2.99 -2.12 -3.50
C ARG A 104 -3.03 -3.65 -3.56
N PHE A 105 -1.99 -4.26 -4.14
CA PHE A 105 -1.85 -5.72 -4.18
C PHE A 105 -1.95 -6.35 -2.80
N LEU A 106 -1.20 -5.85 -1.81
CA LEU A 106 -1.21 -6.38 -0.45
C LEU A 106 -2.61 -6.35 0.17
N LEU A 107 -3.36 -5.26 0.00
CA LEU A 107 -4.69 -5.12 0.58
C LEU A 107 -5.72 -5.99 -0.15
N GLU A 108 -5.71 -6.01 -1.47
CA GLU A 108 -6.59 -6.90 -2.26
C GLU A 108 -6.31 -8.37 -1.98
N TYR A 109 -5.03 -8.74 -1.83
CA TYR A 109 -4.63 -10.09 -1.46
C TYR A 109 -5.05 -10.43 -0.03
N GLY A 110 -4.97 -9.47 0.90
CA GLY A 110 -5.49 -9.60 2.25
C GLY A 110 -7.00 -9.90 2.29
N TRP A 111 -7.79 -9.24 1.45
CA TRP A 111 -9.23 -9.53 1.31
C TRP A 111 -9.48 -10.95 0.80
N LYS A 112 -8.73 -11.39 -0.23
CA LYS A 112 -8.83 -12.78 -0.74
C LYS A 112 -8.48 -13.82 0.32
N LEU A 113 -7.54 -13.50 1.23
CA LEU A 113 -7.15 -14.36 2.34
C LEU A 113 -8.08 -14.28 3.56
N ASN A 114 -9.12 -13.43 3.54
CA ASN A 114 -9.89 -13.05 4.73
C ASN A 114 -8.99 -12.59 5.91
N PHE A 115 -7.87 -11.92 5.59
CA PHE A 115 -6.90 -11.42 6.56
C PHE A 115 -6.95 -9.89 6.61
N ASN A 116 -7.71 -9.36 7.56
CA ASN A 116 -7.83 -7.92 7.79
C ASN A 116 -7.51 -7.61 9.26
N PRO A 117 -6.22 -7.55 9.64
CA PRO A 117 -5.83 -7.29 11.02
C PRO A 117 -6.29 -5.87 11.41
N VAL A 118 -7.06 -5.78 12.50
CA VAL A 118 -7.46 -4.50 13.11
C VAL A 118 -6.98 -4.51 14.54
N LEU A 119 -6.27 -3.46 14.93
CA LEU A 119 -5.88 -3.26 16.32
C LEU A 119 -7.12 -2.88 17.13
N LYS A 120 -7.70 -3.85 17.85
CA LYS A 120 -8.76 -3.57 18.82
C LYS A 120 -8.12 -3.01 20.09
N THR A 121 -8.56 -1.84 20.51
CA THR A 121 -8.20 -1.25 21.81
C THR A 121 -9.29 -1.53 22.83
N LYS A 122 -8.97 -1.36 24.12
CA LYS A 122 -9.96 -1.49 25.21
C LYS A 122 -11.04 -0.43 25.06
N THR A 123 -12.29 -0.83 25.25
CA THR A 123 -13.43 0.08 25.31
C THR A 123 -13.31 0.98 26.55
N ARG A 124 -13.67 2.25 26.41
CA ARG A 124 -13.55 3.26 27.49
C ARG A 124 -14.87 3.62 28.17
N GLY A 125 -15.98 2.92 27.84
CA GLY A 125 -17.30 3.20 28.42
C GLY A 125 -17.92 4.55 28.04
N ILE A 126 -17.30 5.29 27.13
CA ILE A 126 -17.76 6.60 26.64
C ILE A 126 -18.62 6.44 25.38
N LYS A 127 -19.60 7.32 25.20
CA LYS A 127 -20.44 7.38 23.99
C LYS A 127 -19.81 8.35 22.99
N ILE A 128 -19.70 7.93 21.73
CA ILE A 128 -19.16 8.73 20.61
C ILE A 128 -20.16 8.66 19.47
N ALA A 129 -20.42 9.78 18.82
CA ALA A 129 -21.19 9.86 17.58
C ALA A 129 -20.29 10.35 16.44
N VAL A 130 -20.50 9.81 15.24
CA VAL A 130 -19.82 10.20 14.00
C VAL A 130 -20.89 10.64 13.01
N VAL A 131 -20.75 11.84 12.43
CA VAL A 131 -21.65 12.38 11.40
C VAL A 131 -20.87 12.50 10.10
N GLY A 132 -21.32 11.77 9.07
CA GLY A 132 -20.57 11.54 7.83
C GLY A 132 -19.96 10.12 7.80
N SER A 133 -19.88 9.53 6.60
CA SER A 133 -19.39 8.16 6.37
C SER A 133 -18.29 8.14 5.33
#